data_AF-Q30CB6-F1
#
_entry.id   AF-Q30CB6-F1
#
_cell.length_a   1.000
_cell.length_b   1.000
_cell.length_c   1.000
_cell.angle_alpha   90.00
_cell.angle_beta   90.00
_cell.angle_gamma   90.00
#
_symmetry.space_group_name_H-M   'P 1'
#
loop_
_entity.id
_entity.type
_entity.pdbx_description
1 polymer ?
#
loop_
_entity_poly.entity_id
_entity_poly.type
_entity_poly.pdbx_seq_one_letter_code
_entity_poly.pdbx_strand_id
1 'polypeptide(L)' 'CAETCIYIPCFTEAVGCKCKDKVCYKNSLDN' A
#
# COMPACT_ATOMS: atom_id res chain seq x y z
N CYS A 1 -5.43 -0.46 0.18
CA CYS A 1 -5.59 0.69 -0.71
C CYS A 1 -5.85 0.29 -2.16
N ALA A 2 -6.25 -0.97 -2.40
CA ALA A 2 -6.62 -1.46 -3.73
C ALA A 2 -5.55 -1.22 -4.82
N GLU A 3 -4.29 -1.15 -4.40
CA GLU A 3 -3.13 -0.99 -5.27
C GLU A 3 -2.12 -2.09 -4.97
N THR A 4 -1.23 -2.33 -5.92
CA THR A 4 -0.12 -3.26 -5.79
C THR A 4 1.18 -2.52 -6.00
N CYS A 5 2.18 -2.84 -5.20
CA CYS A 5 3.49 -2.21 -5.22
C CYS A 5 4.57 -3.15 -5.78
N ILE A 6 4.24 -3.94 -6.82
CA ILE A 6 5.17 -4.89 -7.44
C ILE A 6 6.24 -4.16 -8.26
N TYR A 7 5.83 -3.14 -9.03
CA TYR A 7 6.68 -2.41 -9.98
C TYR A 7 6.71 -0.89 -9.74
N ILE A 8 5.80 -0.38 -8.91
CA ILE A 8 5.63 1.04 -8.60
C ILE A 8 5.40 1.19 -7.09
N PRO A 9 5.75 2.35 -6.49
CA PRO A 9 5.33 2.66 -5.13
C PRO A 9 3.80 2.82 -5.05
N CYS A 10 3.23 2.79 -3.84
CA CYS A 10 1.80 3.03 -3.72
C CYS A 10 1.53 4.53 -3.90
N PHE A 11 0.67 4.91 -4.84
CA PHE A 11 0.33 6.33 -5.02
C PHE A 11 -0.39 6.87 -3.78
N THR A 12 -1.08 5.99 -3.09
CA THR A 12 -1.76 6.29 -1.83
C THR A 12 -0.86 6.28 -0.60
N GLU A 13 0.48 6.22 -0.75
CA GLU A 13 1.39 6.48 0.38
C GLU A 13 1.08 7.81 1.06
N ALA A 14 0.71 8.84 0.29
CA ALA A 14 0.29 10.14 0.79
C ALA A 14 -0.96 10.11 1.69
N VAL A 15 -1.83 9.10 1.53
CA VAL A 15 -3.05 8.91 2.35
C VAL A 15 -2.89 7.81 3.40
N GLY A 16 -1.65 7.42 3.72
CA GLY A 16 -1.34 6.50 4.81
C GLY A 16 -1.41 5.02 4.42
N CYS A 17 -1.18 4.72 3.14
CA CYS A 17 -1.02 3.36 2.66
C CYS A 17 0.45 2.97 2.66
N LYS A 18 0.73 1.68 2.86
CA LYS A 18 2.08 1.12 2.83
C LYS A 18 2.11 -0.15 2.00
N CYS A 19 3.23 -0.34 1.33
CA CYS A 19 3.52 -1.57 0.61
C CYS A 19 3.89 -2.68 1.60
N LYS A 20 3.13 -3.79 1.60
CA LYS A 20 3.47 -5.04 2.29
C LYS A 20 3.07 -6.21 1.39
N ASP A 21 3.95 -7.21 1.26
CA ASP A 21 3.72 -8.37 0.40
C ASP A 21 3.30 -8.00 -1.05
N LYS A 22 3.92 -6.95 -1.61
CA LYS A 22 3.63 -6.41 -2.95
C LYS A 22 2.19 -5.89 -3.14
N VAL A 23 1.44 -5.74 -2.06
CA VAL A 23 0.11 -5.13 -2.03
C VAL A 23 0.15 -3.89 -1.15
N CYS A 24 -0.53 -2.84 -1.57
CA CYS A 24 -0.63 -1.60 -0.82
C CYS A 24 -1.76 -1.71 0.20
N TYR A 25 -1.41 -1.96 1.45
CA TYR A 25 -2.34 -2.00 2.57
C TYR A 25 -2.49 -0.61 3.16
N LYS A 26 -3.66 -0.33 3.75
CA LYS A 26 -3.80 0.88 4.58
C LYS A 26 -3.20 0.56 5.94
N ASN A 27 -2.59 1.53 6.62
CA ASN A 27 -2.02 1.30 7.97
C ASN A 27 -3.02 0.65 8.95
N SER A 28 -4.31 0.89 8.79
CA SER A 28 -5.38 0.28 9.60
C SER A 28 -5.76 -1.17 9.22
N LEU A 29 -5.31 -1.64 8.06
CA LEU A 29 -5.56 -2.98 7.49
C LEU A 29 -4.29 -3.85 7.48
N ASP A 30 -3.16 -3.27 7.89
CA ASP A 30 -1.90 -3.97 8.13
C ASP A 30 -1.97 -4.62 9.52
N ASN A 31 -2.35 -5.90 9.57
CA ASN A 31 -2.34 -6.72 10.78
C ASN A 31 -0.98 -7.42 10.95
#